data_AF-A0A2H0A2T9-F1
#
_entry.id   AF-A0A2H0A2T9-F1
#
_cell.length_a   1.000
_cell.length_b   1.000
_cell.length_c   1.000
_cell.angle_alpha   90.00
_cell.angle_beta   90.00
_cell.angle_gamma   90.00
#
_symmetry.space_group_name_H-M   'P 1'
#
loop_
_entity.id
_entity.type
_entity.pdbx_description
1 polymer ?
#
loop_
_entity_poly.entity_id
_entity_poly.type
_entity_poly.pdbx_seq_one_letter_code
_entity_poly.pdbx_strand_id
1 'polypeptide(L)'
;MTDINQDAGPSRWELLARERNARVVLCHTPDTYTLTELTRSADRAMRVLRDRTFTTLSIEEVSPLFLEYNDTIIRFHKIIKKICKLVDINYRPPRTIAKMVQYQQNGGTDDSAMVENGEDSVDHKKADRLS
;
A
#
# COMPACT_ATOMS: atom_id res chain seq x y z
N MET A 1 -45.38 -10.18 41.56
CA MET A 1 -44.11 -10.74 42.08
C MET A 1 -43.41 -11.38 40.89
N THR A 2 -42.32 -10.88 40.32
CA THR A 2 -41.32 -9.87 40.69
C THR A 2 -40.62 -9.46 39.39
N ASP A 3 -40.50 -8.16 39.13
CA ASP A 3 -39.68 -7.61 38.05
C ASP A 3 -38.20 -7.95 38.29
N ILE A 4 -37.58 -8.68 37.36
CA ILE A 4 -36.14 -8.89 37.33
C ILE A 4 -35.56 -7.76 36.47
N ASN A 5 -35.44 -6.56 37.05
CA ASN A 5 -34.55 -5.55 36.51
C ASN A 5 -33.12 -5.94 36.88
N GLN A 6 -32.48 -6.72 36.02
CA GLN A 6 -31.02 -6.88 36.05
C GLN A 6 -30.41 -5.57 35.57
N ASP A 7 -30.06 -4.72 36.54
CA ASP A 7 -29.23 -3.55 36.33
C ASP A 7 -27.80 -4.04 36.04
N ALA A 8 -27.58 -4.51 34.81
CA ALA A 8 -26.25 -4.81 34.31
C ALA A 8 -25.55 -3.46 34.13
N GLY A 9 -24.71 -3.10 35.11
CA GLY A 9 -23.93 -1.88 35.07
C GLY A 9 -23.20 -1.69 33.73
N PRO A 10 -22.84 -0.44 33.38
CA PRO A 10 -22.33 -0.11 32.06
C PRO A 10 -21.13 -1.00 31.71
N SER A 11 -21.14 -1.55 30.50
CA SER A 11 -20.08 -2.44 30.05
C SER A 11 -18.74 -1.70 30.07
N ARG A 12 -17.64 -2.46 30.19
CA ARG A 12 -16.27 -1.90 30.15
C ARG A 12 -16.04 -0.96 28.96
N TRP A 13 -16.69 -1.23 27.83
CA TRP A 13 -16.60 -0.41 26.61
C TRP A 13 -17.42 0.87 26.70
N GLU A 14 -18.57 0.84 27.37
CA GLU A 14 -19.38 2.03 27.63
C GLU A 14 -18.70 2.97 28.63
N LEU A 15 -18.03 2.41 29.63
CA LEU A 15 -17.23 3.17 30.58
C LEU A 15 -16.06 3.90 29.88
N LEU A 16 -15.34 3.19 28.99
CA LEU A 16 -14.29 3.79 28.18
C LEU A 16 -14.84 4.83 27.21
N ALA A 17 -16.01 4.61 26.59
CA ALA A 17 -16.61 5.56 25.65
C ALA A 17 -17.07 6.87 26.31
N ARG A 18 -17.30 6.85 27.63
CA ARG A 18 -17.67 8.03 28.42
C ARG A 18 -16.48 8.91 28.80
N GLU A 19 -15.24 8.41 28.67
CA GLU A 19 -14.06 9.21 28.98
C GLU A 19 -13.76 10.22 27.86
N ARG A 20 -13.60 11.50 28.22
CA ARG A 20 -13.40 12.63 27.28
C ARG A 20 -12.18 12.48 26.36
N ASN A 21 -11.20 11.66 26.78
CA ASN A 21 -9.95 11.40 26.05
C ASN A 21 -9.92 10.03 25.37
N ALA A 22 -10.92 9.18 25.60
CA ALA A 22 -10.96 7.86 25.02
C ALA A 22 -11.62 7.91 23.65
N ARG A 23 -10.81 7.80 22.61
CA ARG A 23 -11.31 7.36 21.30
C ARG A 23 -11.51 5.85 21.39
N VAL A 24 -12.69 5.40 21.79
CA VAL A 24 -13.04 3.97 21.65
C VAL A 24 -13.18 3.67 20.16
N VAL A 25 -12.08 3.26 19.56
CA VAL A 25 -12.05 2.78 18.18
C VAL A 25 -12.55 1.33 18.21
N LEU A 26 -13.86 1.15 18.02
CA LEU A 26 -14.46 -0.15 17.68
C LEU A 26 -14.06 -0.53 16.24
N CYS A 27 -12.77 -0.70 15.99
CA CYS A 27 -12.26 -1.25 14.74
C CYS A 27 -11.38 -2.44 15.05
N HIS A 28 -11.97 -3.51 15.60
CA HIS A 28 -11.60 -4.82 15.07
C HIS A 28 -12.11 -4.85 13.64
N THR A 29 -11.36 -4.31 12.68
CA THR A 29 -11.63 -4.59 11.25
C THR A 29 -10.92 -5.91 10.94
N PRO A 30 -11.62 -7.07 10.92
CA PRO A 30 -11.05 -8.33 10.46
C PRO A 30 -10.32 -8.17 9.11
N ASP A 31 -10.78 -7.23 8.30
CA ASP A 31 -10.19 -6.82 7.02
C ASP A 31 -8.69 -6.47 7.10
N THR A 32 -8.23 -5.85 8.19
CA THR A 32 -6.81 -5.48 8.34
C THR A 32 -5.93 -6.70 8.56
N TYR A 33 -6.40 -7.69 9.35
CA TYR A 33 -5.67 -8.93 9.58
C TYR A 33 -5.63 -9.78 8.32
N THR A 34 -6.77 -9.97 7.66
CA THR A 34 -6.86 -10.69 6.38
C THR A 34 -5.93 -10.09 5.32
N LEU A 35 -5.94 -8.75 5.17
CA LEU A 35 -5.04 -8.08 4.21
C LEU A 35 -3.57 -8.25 4.60
N THR A 36 -3.24 -8.20 5.88
CA THR A 36 -1.86 -8.40 6.36
C THR A 36 -1.37 -9.83 6.12
N GLU A 37 -2.24 -10.82 6.32
CA GLU A 37 -1.92 -12.23 6.06
C GLU A 37 -1.78 -12.53 4.57
N LEU A 38 -2.67 -11.97 3.74
CA LEU A 38 -2.59 -12.04 2.29
C LEU A 38 -1.31 -11.39 1.76
N THR A 39 -0.96 -10.19 2.24
CA THR A 39 0.27 -9.50 1.81
C THR A 39 1.53 -10.25 2.23
N ARG A 40 1.57 -10.84 3.43
CA ARG A 40 2.68 -11.69 3.88
C ARG A 40 2.82 -12.95 3.01
N SER A 41 1.71 -13.61 2.71
CA SER A 41 1.69 -14.81 1.87
C SER A 41 2.09 -14.50 0.43
N ALA A 42 1.62 -13.36 -0.10
CA ALA A 42 2.00 -12.86 -1.42
C ALA A 42 3.50 -12.58 -1.52
N ASP A 43 4.11 -11.88 -0.55
CA ASP A 43 5.57 -11.62 -0.58
C ASP A 43 6.38 -12.93 -0.62
N ARG A 44 5.99 -13.90 0.22
CA ARG A 44 6.62 -15.22 0.23
C ARG A 44 6.46 -15.94 -1.10
N ALA A 45 5.24 -15.98 -1.65
CA ALA A 45 4.96 -16.64 -2.91
C ALA A 45 5.73 -16.00 -4.07
N MET A 46 5.71 -14.68 -4.19
CA MET A 46 6.41 -13.94 -5.25
C MET A 46 7.94 -14.08 -5.16
N ARG A 47 8.48 -14.15 -3.94
CA ARG A 47 9.90 -14.45 -3.73
C ARG A 47 10.25 -15.84 -4.25
N VAL A 48 9.53 -16.86 -3.81
CA VAL A 48 9.75 -18.24 -4.24
C VAL A 48 9.53 -18.40 -5.75
N LEU A 49 8.53 -17.73 -6.32
CA LEU A 49 8.24 -17.75 -7.74
C LEU A 49 9.42 -17.20 -8.54
N ARG A 50 9.96 -16.02 -8.16
CA ARG A 50 11.16 -15.44 -8.79
C ARG A 50 12.37 -16.36 -8.68
N ASP A 51 12.63 -16.89 -7.49
CA ASP A 51 13.81 -17.74 -7.24
C ASP A 51 13.76 -19.04 -8.08
N ARG A 52 12.56 -19.55 -8.34
CA ARG A 52 12.32 -20.77 -9.13
C ARG A 52 12.14 -20.52 -10.62
N THR A 53 11.96 -19.27 -11.03
CA THR A 53 11.88 -18.89 -12.44
C THR A 53 13.23 -19.20 -13.08
N PHE A 54 13.23 -19.89 -14.23
CA PHE A 54 14.44 -20.34 -14.95
C PHE A 54 15.25 -21.47 -14.30
N THR A 55 14.91 -21.92 -13.08
CA THR A 55 15.51 -23.11 -12.46
C THR A 55 14.59 -24.32 -12.57
N THR A 56 13.40 -24.21 -11.98
CA THR A 56 12.45 -25.33 -11.88
C THR A 56 11.14 -25.08 -12.62
N LEU A 57 10.81 -23.82 -12.89
CA LEU A 57 9.57 -23.43 -13.56
C LEU A 57 9.90 -22.73 -14.89
N SER A 58 9.08 -22.99 -15.90
CA SER A 58 9.23 -22.36 -17.21
C SER A 58 8.73 -20.91 -17.18
N ILE A 59 9.29 -20.05 -18.03
CA ILE A 59 8.85 -18.66 -18.12
C ILE A 59 7.41 -18.54 -18.64
N GLU A 60 6.98 -19.48 -19.48
CA GLU A 60 5.65 -19.52 -20.07
C GLU A 60 4.56 -19.74 -19.02
N GLU A 61 4.84 -20.57 -18.01
CA GLU A 61 3.93 -20.81 -16.88
C GLU A 61 3.93 -19.67 -15.87
N VAL A 62 5.08 -19.01 -15.70
CA VAL A 62 5.30 -18.02 -14.63
C VAL A 62 4.90 -16.60 -15.05
N SER A 63 5.19 -16.21 -16.30
CA SER A 63 4.86 -14.90 -16.86
C SER A 63 3.40 -14.48 -16.67
N PRO A 64 2.39 -15.31 -16.99
CA PRO A 64 0.99 -14.93 -16.80
C PRO A 64 0.64 -14.66 -15.32
N LEU A 65 1.25 -15.38 -14.38
CA LEU A 65 1.03 -15.18 -12.95
C LEU A 65 1.61 -13.84 -12.47
N PHE A 66 2.78 -13.43 -12.98
CA PHE A 66 3.34 -12.10 -12.67
C PHE A 66 2.45 -10.97 -13.20
N LEU A 67 1.91 -11.13 -14.41
CA LEU A 67 1.00 -10.15 -15.01
C LEU A 67 -0.30 -10.05 -14.21
N GLU A 68 -0.94 -11.18 -13.91
CA GLU A 68 -2.18 -11.21 -13.13
C GLU A 68 -2.00 -10.63 -11.72
N TYR A 69 -0.88 -10.92 -11.07
CA TYR A 69 -0.54 -10.33 -9.78
C TYR A 69 -0.46 -8.80 -9.84
N ASN A 70 0.28 -8.27 -10.81
CA ASN A 70 0.44 -6.82 -10.99
C ASN A 70 -0.89 -6.13 -11.32
N ASP A 71 -1.68 -6.73 -12.22
CA ASP A 71 -3.01 -6.20 -12.58
C ASP A 71 -3.96 -6.21 -11.38
N THR A 72 -3.87 -7.22 -10.52
CA THR A 72 -4.66 -7.30 -9.29
C THR A 72 -4.30 -6.19 -8.32
N ILE A 73 -3.00 -5.88 -8.14
CA ILE A 73 -2.58 -4.74 -7.31
C ILE A 73 -3.09 -3.41 -7.89
N ILE A 74 -3.02 -3.23 -9.21
CA ILE A 74 -3.53 -2.01 -9.87
C ILE A 74 -5.04 -1.89 -9.68
N ARG A 75 -5.79 -2.98 -9.82
CA ARG A 75 -7.23 -3.02 -9.53
C ARG A 75 -7.53 -2.67 -8.08
N PHE A 76 -6.77 -3.23 -7.13
CA PHE A 76 -6.91 -2.92 -5.71
C PHE A 76 -6.65 -1.44 -5.42
N HIS A 77 -5.59 -0.85 -6.00
CA HIS A 77 -5.33 0.59 -5.94
C HIS A 77 -6.51 1.42 -6.45
N LYS A 78 -7.11 1.05 -7.60
CA LYS A 78 -8.27 1.75 -8.18
C LYS A 78 -9.47 1.71 -7.23
N ILE A 79 -9.70 0.59 -6.55
CA ILE A 79 -10.78 0.45 -5.56
C ILE A 79 -10.52 1.35 -4.35
N ILE A 80 -9.31 1.32 -3.77
CA ILE A 80 -8.93 2.19 -2.65
C ILE A 80 -9.14 3.66 -3.02
N LYS A 81 -8.67 4.08 -4.20
CA LYS A 81 -8.86 5.46 -4.67
C LYS A 81 -10.33 5.87 -4.76
N LYS A 82 -11.22 4.98 -5.21
CA LYS A 82 -12.67 5.22 -5.25
C LYS A 82 -13.26 5.37 -3.84
N ILE A 83 -12.87 4.49 -2.91
CA ILE A 83 -13.31 4.54 -1.51
C ILE A 83 -12.85 5.86 -0.88
N CYS A 84 -11.56 6.20 -0.99
CA CYS A 84 -11.01 7.44 -0.44
C CYS A 84 -11.68 8.69 -1.02
N LYS A 85 -12.02 8.70 -2.31
CA LYS A 85 -12.79 9.80 -2.92
C LYS A 85 -14.20 9.91 -2.33
N LEU A 86 -14.85 8.78 -2.04
CA LEU A 86 -16.20 8.77 -1.46
C LEU A 86 -16.21 9.30 -0.01
N VAL A 87 -15.15 9.04 0.76
CA VAL A 87 -15.03 9.45 2.17
C VAL A 87 -14.17 10.71 2.38
N ASP A 88 -13.84 11.42 1.30
CA ASP A 88 -13.01 12.64 1.31
C ASP A 88 -11.65 12.48 2.03
N ILE A 89 -10.99 11.34 1.82
CA ILE A 89 -9.64 11.08 2.30
C ILE A 89 -8.65 11.35 1.17
N ASN A 90 -7.65 12.20 1.43
CA ASN A 90 -6.54 12.42 0.50
C ASN A 90 -5.64 11.17 0.43
N TYR A 91 -5.85 10.34 -0.58
CA TYR A 91 -5.06 9.14 -0.82
C TYR A 91 -3.88 9.40 -1.76
N ARG A 92 -2.67 9.15 -1.26
CA ARG A 92 -1.44 9.18 -2.05
C ARG A 92 -1.05 7.77 -2.51
N PRO A 93 -1.04 7.48 -3.82
CA PRO A 93 -0.59 6.18 -4.31
C PRO A 93 0.89 5.93 -4.00
N PRO A 94 1.29 4.67 -3.76
CA PRO A 94 2.69 4.28 -3.75
C PRO A 94 3.39 4.61 -5.07
N ARG A 95 4.66 5.03 -5.01
CA ARG A 95 5.44 5.46 -6.19
C ARG A 95 5.42 4.42 -7.32
N THR A 96 5.59 3.15 -7.00
CA THR A 96 5.59 2.05 -7.97
C THR A 96 4.27 1.94 -8.73
N ILE A 97 3.15 2.07 -8.02
CA ILE A 97 1.82 2.02 -8.63
C ILE A 97 1.55 3.26 -9.49
N ALA A 98 1.98 4.44 -9.04
CA ALA A 98 1.88 5.66 -9.85
C ALA A 98 2.60 5.50 -11.20
N LYS A 99 3.81 4.93 -11.20
CA LYS A 99 4.55 4.62 -12.44
C LYS A 99 3.80 3.60 -13.30
N MET A 100 3.37 2.48 -12.72
CA MET A 100 2.65 1.42 -13.47
C MET A 100 1.40 1.94 -14.16
N VAL A 101 0.62 2.80 -13.50
CA VAL A 101 -0.59 3.40 -14.10
C VAL A 101 -0.22 4.38 -15.22
N GLN A 102 0.86 5.15 -15.09
CA GLN A 102 1.36 6.04 -16.16
C GLN A 102 1.81 5.24 -17.39
N TYR A 103 2.54 4.14 -17.22
CA TYR A 103 2.94 3.26 -18.32
C TYR A 103 1.73 2.69 -19.08
N GLN A 104 0.67 2.30 -18.36
CA GLN A 104 -0.58 1.80 -18.98
C GLN A 104 -1.35 2.90 -19.73
N GLN A 105 -1.26 4.16 -19.30
CA GLN A 105 -1.95 5.29 -19.94
C GLN A 105 -1.21 5.84 -21.15
N ASN A 106 0.12 5.77 -21.15
CA ASN A 106 0.97 6.32 -22.20
C ASN A 106 1.33 5.31 -23.29
N GLY A 107 0.73 4.12 -23.30
CA GLY A 107 0.86 3.17 -24.41
C GLY A 107 2.30 2.78 -24.70
N GLY A 108 3.04 2.32 -23.69
CA GLY A 108 4.27 1.53 -23.89
C GLY A 108 5.30 2.10 -24.87
N THR A 109 5.59 3.41 -24.82
CA THR A 109 6.83 3.91 -25.43
C THR A 109 7.97 3.68 -24.42
N ASP A 110 8.78 2.68 -24.70
CA ASP A 110 9.96 2.30 -23.93
C ASP A 110 11.05 3.36 -24.11
N ASP A 111 10.94 4.50 -23.41
CA ASP A 111 12.10 5.35 -23.17
C ASP A 111 12.87 4.77 -21.99
N SER A 112 13.77 3.84 -22.33
CA SER A 112 14.95 3.51 -21.55
C SER A 112 15.82 4.77 -21.39
N ALA A 113 15.40 5.70 -20.54
CA ALA A 113 16.27 6.72 -19.98
C ALA A 113 16.85 6.15 -18.69
N MET A 114 18.02 5.53 -18.83
CA MET A 114 18.95 5.35 -17.72
C MET A 114 19.10 6.70 -17.01
N VAL A 115 18.59 6.80 -15.78
CA VAL A 115 18.99 7.89 -14.90
C VAL A 115 20.34 7.49 -14.34
N GLU A 116 21.36 7.85 -15.11
CA GLU A 116 22.76 7.79 -14.71
C GLU A 116 23.01 8.77 -13.55
N ASN A 117 24.03 8.43 -12.78
CA ASN A 117 24.34 8.91 -11.44
C ASN A 117 24.35 10.43 -11.28
N GLY A 118 23.95 10.87 -10.08
CA GLY A 118 24.07 12.25 -9.64
C GLY A 118 25.52 12.72 -9.65
N GLU A 119 25.78 13.78 -10.40
CA GLU A 119 26.98 14.59 -10.26
C GLU A 119 26.86 15.40 -8.96
N ASP A 120 27.71 15.03 -7.99
CA ASP A 120 28.12 15.87 -6.88
C ASP A 120 28.61 17.22 -7.42
N SER A 121 27.80 18.26 -7.27
CA SER A 121 28.22 19.64 -7.50
C SER A 121 28.96 20.11 -6.24
N VAL A 122 30.28 19.91 -6.25
CA VAL A 122 31.19 20.52 -5.27
C VAL A 122 31.25 22.02 -5.55
N ASP A 123 30.52 22.81 -4.74
CA ASP A 123 30.63 24.26 -4.69
C ASP A 123 32.04 24.69 -4.24
N HIS A 124 32.89 25.06 -5.19
CA HIS A 124 34.11 25.84 -4.92
C HIS A 124 33.83 27.33 -5.20
N LYS A 125 33.40 28.05 -4.17
CA LYS A 125 33.47 29.52 -4.14
C LYS A 125 34.94 29.95 -4.14
N LYS A 126 35.49 30.32 -5.30
CA LYS A 126 36.66 31.21 -5.36
C LYS A 126 36.19 32.66 -5.38
N ALA A 127 36.73 33.40 -4.41
CA ALA A 127 36.72 34.85 -4.39
C ALA A 127 37.45 35.39 -5.63
N ASP A 128 36.93 36.48 -6.20
CA ASP A 128 37.75 37.63 -6.56
C ASP A 128 36.84 38.86 -6.77
N ARG A 129 36.98 39.81 -5.85
CA ARG A 129 36.47 41.17 -5.99
C ARG A 129 37.60 42.01 -6.59
N LEU A 130 37.30 42.61 -7.73
CA LEU A 130 37.64 43.98 -8.14
C LEU A 130 39.11 44.42 -8.04
N SER A 131 39.71 44.70 -9.20
CA SER A 131 40.54 45.89 -9.41
C SER A 131 39.92 46.72 -10.52
#